data_AF-A0AAD5I7G6-F1
#
_entry.id   AF-A0AAD5I7G6-F1
#
_cell.length_a   1.000
_cell.length_b   1.000
_cell.length_c   1.000
_cell.angle_alpha   90.00
_cell.angle_beta   90.00
_cell.angle_gamma   90.00
#
_symmetry.space_group_name_H-M   'P 1'
#
loop_
_entity.id
_entity.type
_entity.pdbx_description
1 polymer ?
#
loop_
_entity_poly.entity_id
_entity_poly.type
_entity_poly.pdbx_seq_one_letter_code
_entity_poly.pdbx_strand_id
1 'polypeptide(L)'
;MVEKIANKLNKTPGQILVKWALQRCTSVIPKSSHSERIMDNINVFGWEIPEQDFQALCSISDQRRVLDGEDLFVNKSSGPFRSVADLWDHED
;
A
#
# COMPACT_ATOMS: atom_id res chain seq x y z
N MET A 1 12.28 -6.77 2.54
CA MET A 1 12.42 -5.46 3.23
C MET A 1 11.45 -5.35 4.41
N VAL A 2 10.14 -5.40 4.17
CA VAL A 2 9.11 -5.24 5.21
C VAL A 2 9.31 -6.19 6.39
N GLU A 3 9.53 -7.49 6.15
CA GLU A 3 9.78 -8.48 7.22
C GLU A 3 11.02 -8.15 8.07
N LYS A 4 12.08 -7.64 7.45
CA LYS A 4 13.31 -7.24 8.16
C LYS A 4 13.02 -6.10 9.15
N ILE A 5 12.26 -5.09 8.70
CA ILE A 5 11.87 -3.95 9.55
C ILE A 5 10.90 -4.39 10.64
N ALA A 6 9.94 -5.26 10.29
CA ALA A 6 8.99 -5.84 11.25
C ALA A 6 9.71 -6.55 12.40
N ASN A 7 10.69 -7.41 12.07
CA ASN A 7 11.51 -8.09 13.07
C ASN A 7 12.36 -7.12 13.90
N LYS A 8 12.98 -6.10 13.28
CA LYS A 8 13.78 -5.07 13.98
C LYS A 8 12.96 -4.29 15.01
N LEU A 9 11.70 -3.96 14.69
CA LEU A 9 10.82 -3.14 15.53
C LEU A 9 9.89 -3.96 16.44
N ASN A 10 9.99 -5.29 16.40
CA ASN A 10 9.07 -6.20 17.09
C ASN A 10 7.60 -5.86 16.79
N LYS A 11 7.26 -5.83 15.50
CA LYS A 11 5.94 -5.56 14.93
C LYS A 11 5.61 -6.60 13.87
N THR A 12 4.34 -6.68 13.47
CA THR A 12 3.93 -7.53 12.34
C THR A 12 4.19 -6.81 11.01
N PRO A 13 4.39 -7.54 9.89
CA PRO A 13 4.50 -6.92 8.57
C PRO A 13 3.30 -6.02 8.21
N GLY A 14 2.08 -6.40 8.63
CA GLY A 14 0.88 -5.59 8.44
C GLY A 14 0.95 -4.24 9.17
N GLN A 15 1.40 -4.26 10.43
CA GLN A 15 1.61 -3.04 11.21
C GLN A 15 2.64 -2.11 10.57
N ILE A 16 3.73 -2.64 9.99
CA ILE A 16 4.72 -1.81 9.28
C ILE A 16 4.08 -1.10 8.09
N LEU A 17 3.30 -1.81 7.26
CA LEU A 17 2.65 -1.21 6.09
C LEU A 17 1.60 -0.15 6.46
N VAL A 18 0.76 -0.44 7.46
CA VAL A 18 -0.24 0.50 7.99
C VAL A 18 0.44 1.73 8.57
N LYS A 19 1.49 1.54 9.39
CA LYS A 19 2.23 2.65 10.01
C LYS A 19 2.95 3.53 8.99
N TRP A 20 3.55 2.92 7.98
CA TRP A 20 4.21 3.64 6.88
C TRP A 20 3.24 4.59 6.16
N ALA A 21 2.03 4.12 5.85
CA ALA A 21 1.00 4.95 5.23
C ALA A 21 0.52 6.09 6.15
N LEU A 22 0.39 5.83 7.45
CA LEU A 22 0.05 6.88 8.43
C LEU A 22 1.15 7.96 8.52
N GLN A 23 2.44 7.58 8.51
CA GLN A 23 3.56 8.52 8.50
C GLN A 23 3.64 9.35 7.20
N ARG A 24 3.06 8.87 6.11
CA ARG A 24 2.84 9.64 4.86
C ARG A 24 1.60 10.52 4.89
N CYS A 25 0.97 10.69 6.07
CA CYS A 25 -0.25 11.47 6.27
C CYS A 25 -1.47 10.96 5.49
N THR A 26 -1.54 9.66 5.22
CA THR A 26 -2.72 9.02 4.61
C THR A 26 -3.47 8.19 5.65
N SER A 27 -4.79 8.35 5.74
CA SER A 27 -5.62 7.38 6.46
C SER A 27 -5.59 6.02 5.74
N VAL A 28 -5.91 4.94 6.46
CA VAL A 28 -5.79 3.57 5.95
C VAL A 28 -7.05 2.74 6.25
N ILE A 29 -7.36 1.81 5.36
CA ILE A 29 -8.55 0.94 5.43
C ILE A 29 -8.19 -0.57 5.31
N PRO A 30 -7.31 -1.10 6.19
CA PRO A 30 -6.87 -2.49 6.08
C PRO A 30 -8.00 -3.47 6.40
N LYS A 31 -8.41 -4.27 5.42
CA LYS A 31 -9.48 -5.28 5.57
C LYS A 31 -8.93 -6.60 6.12
N SER A 32 -9.63 -7.19 7.09
CA SER A 32 -9.39 -8.56 7.56
C SER A 32 -10.70 -9.19 8.05
N SER A 33 -10.80 -10.53 7.97
CA SER A 33 -11.83 -11.33 8.64
C SER A 33 -11.28 -12.13 9.83
N HIS A 34 -9.98 -12.07 10.08
CA HIS A 34 -9.33 -12.69 11.24
C HIS A 34 -9.23 -11.66 12.36
N SER A 35 -9.79 -11.99 13.53
CA SER A 35 -9.86 -11.12 14.71
C SER A 35 -8.50 -10.59 15.15
N GLU A 36 -7.50 -11.47 15.23
CA GLU A 36 -6.12 -11.12 15.61
C GLU A 36 -5.54 -10.05 14.67
N ARG A 37 -5.67 -10.24 13.35
CA ARG A 37 -5.19 -9.27 12.36
C ARG A 37 -5.96 -7.94 12.42
N ILE A 38 -7.24 -7.95 12.76
CA ILE A 38 -8.03 -6.72 12.95
C ILE A 38 -7.44 -5.92 14.12
N MET A 39 -7.14 -6.58 15.24
CA MET A 39 -6.51 -5.96 16.41
C MET A 39 -5.09 -5.47 16.10
N ASP A 40 -4.29 -6.26 15.37
CA ASP A 40 -2.93 -5.86 14.99
C ASP A 40 -2.93 -4.63 14.07
N ASN A 41 -3.85 -4.57 13.11
CA ASN A 41 -3.93 -3.49 12.13
C ASN A 41 -4.27 -2.12 12.77
N ILE A 42 -4.97 -2.09 13.91
CA ILE A 42 -5.25 -0.83 14.64
C ILE A 42 -4.15 -0.49 15.65
N ASN A 43 -3.33 -1.46 16.07
CA ASN A 43 -2.25 -1.27 17.05
C ASN A 43 -0.97 -0.65 16.43
N VAL A 44 -1.13 0.53 15.82
CA VAL A 44 -0.08 1.25 15.07
C VAL A 44 0.20 2.66 15.62
N PHE A 45 -0.39 3.00 16.76
CA PHE A 45 -0.20 4.26 17.46
C PHE A 45 0.82 4.12 18.62
N GLY A 46 1.44 5.22 19.04
CA GLY A 46 2.39 5.23 20.17
C GLY A 46 3.81 4.76 19.85
N TRP A 47 4.13 4.50 18.59
CA TRP A 47 5.48 4.20 18.10
C TRP A 47 5.66 4.75 16.69
N GLU A 48 6.87 4.68 16.12
CA GLU A 48 7.18 5.15 14.76
C GLU A 48 8.17 4.21 14.05
N ILE A 49 8.13 4.23 12.72
CA ILE A 49 9.19 3.66 11.88
C ILE A 49 10.31 4.70 11.83
N PRO A 50 11.54 4.36 12.28
CA PRO A 50 12.67 5.28 12.24
C PRO A 50 12.96 5.76 10.81
N GLU A 51 13.43 7.00 10.68
CA GLU A 51 13.64 7.67 9.39
C GLU A 51 14.39 6.82 8.37
N GLN A 52 15.48 6.16 8.78
CA GLN A 52 16.26 5.30 7.89
C GLN A 52 15.43 4.13 7.31
N ASP A 53 14.63 3.47 8.14
CA ASP A 53 13.78 2.34 7.72
C ASP A 53 12.58 2.84 6.89
N PHE A 54 12.05 4.02 7.24
CA PHE A 54 10.97 4.68 6.50
C PHE A 54 11.42 5.04 5.08
N GLN A 55 12.61 5.66 4.94
CA GLN A 55 13.20 5.96 3.64
C GLN A 55 13.50 4.69 2.83
N ALA A 56 13.95 3.62 3.48
CA ALA A 56 14.16 2.33 2.82
C ALA A 56 12.86 1.69 2.30
N LEU A 57 11.71 1.97 2.91
CA LEU A 57 10.39 1.59 2.37
C LEU A 57 9.98 2.48 1.20
N CYS A 58 10.19 3.80 1.31
CA CYS A 58 9.90 4.76 0.25
C CYS A 58 10.79 4.58 -0.99
N SER A 59 11.98 4.00 -0.85
CA SER A 59 12.90 3.74 -1.97
C SER A 59 12.52 2.50 -2.80
N ILE A 60 11.46 1.78 -2.44
CA ILE A 60 10.94 0.70 -3.27
C ILE A 60 10.34 1.35 -4.51
N SER A 61 10.91 1.05 -5.68
CA SER A 61 10.42 1.55 -6.97
C SER A 61 8.94 1.24 -7.13
N ASP A 62 8.18 2.22 -7.62
CA ASP A 62 6.78 2.03 -7.94
C ASP A 62 6.63 0.85 -8.91
N GLN A 63 5.76 -0.08 -8.51
CA GLN A 63 5.47 -1.29 -9.28
C GLN A 63 4.16 -1.09 -10.05
N ARG A 64 3.73 -2.13 -10.77
CA ARG A 64 2.40 -2.13 -11.38
C ARG A 64 1.31 -2.03 -10.30
N ARG A 65 0.34 -1.14 -10.52
CA ARG A 65 -0.87 -1.02 -9.69
C ARG A 65 -1.67 -2.33 -9.75
N VAL A 66 -2.03 -2.87 -8.58
CA VAL A 66 -2.78 -4.15 -8.49
C VAL A 66 -4.19 -4.03 -9.07
N LEU A 67 -4.85 -2.88 -8.85
CA LEU A 67 -6.17 -2.58 -9.41
C LEU A 67 -6.02 -1.45 -10.43
N ASP A 68 -5.80 -1.81 -11.68
CA ASP A 68 -5.57 -0.87 -12.79
C ASP A 68 -6.85 -0.53 -13.57
N GLY A 69 -7.95 -1.25 -13.32
CA GLY A 69 -9.26 -0.98 -13.92
C GLY A 69 -9.45 -1.52 -15.34
N GLU A 70 -8.48 -2.28 -15.89
CA GLU A 70 -8.55 -2.80 -17.25
C GLU A 70 -9.86 -3.57 -17.51
N ASP A 71 -10.16 -4.55 -16.65
CA ASP A 71 -11.33 -5.44 -16.80
C ASP A 71 -12.68 -4.74 -16.60
N LEU A 72 -12.69 -3.54 -16.01
CA LEU A 72 -13.92 -2.80 -15.70
C LEU A 72 -14.25 -1.75 -16.76
N PHE A 73 -13.23 -1.05 -17.27
CA PHE A 73 -13.44 0.19 -18.01
C PHE A 73 -12.78 0.20 -19.39
N VAL A 74 -11.84 -0.70 -19.67
CA VAL A 74 -11.08 -0.68 -20.93
C VAL A 74 -11.77 -1.53 -21.98
N ASN A 75 -12.14 -0.91 -23.09
CA ASN A 75 -12.58 -1.59 -24.30
C ASN A 75 -11.64 -1.23 -25.46
N LYS A 76 -10.73 -2.15 -25.79
CA LYS A 76 -9.67 -1.96 -26.79
C LYS A 76 -10.20 -1.63 -28.19
N SER A 77 -11.42 -2.06 -28.51
CA SER A 77 -12.01 -1.89 -29.84
C SER A 77 -12.89 -0.65 -29.97
N SER A 78 -13.71 -0.36 -28.95
CA SER A 78 -14.76 0.66 -29.03
C SER A 78 -14.56 1.88 -28.13
N GLY A 79 -13.66 1.82 -27.14
CA GLY A 79 -13.45 2.91 -26.18
C GLY A 79 -14.64 3.09 -25.21
N PRO A 80 -14.73 4.22 -24.49
CA PRO A 80 -13.93 5.43 -24.63
C PRO A 80 -12.47 5.28 -24.17
N PHE A 81 -12.19 4.42 -23.19
CA PHE A 81 -10.83 4.07 -22.77
C PHE A 81 -10.36 2.82 -23.52
N ARG A 82 -9.30 2.94 -24.32
CA ARG A 82 -8.77 1.84 -25.14
C ARG A 82 -7.54 1.18 -24.52
N SER A 83 -6.94 1.82 -23.52
CA SER A 83 -5.84 1.29 -22.74
C SER A 83 -5.97 1.66 -21.25
N VAL A 84 -5.18 1.00 -20.41
CA VAL A 84 -5.04 1.38 -18.99
C VAL A 84 -4.45 2.78 -18.85
N ALA A 85 -3.50 3.15 -19.72
CA ALA A 85 -2.90 4.49 -19.69
C ALA A 85 -3.95 5.57 -20.01
N ASP A 86 -4.87 5.31 -20.95
CA ASP A 86 -5.98 6.23 -21.26
C ASP A 86 -6.89 6.43 -20.03
N LEU A 87 -7.12 5.37 -19.25
CA LEU A 87 -7.95 5.42 -18.04
C LEU A 87 -7.31 6.25 -16.92
N TRP A 88 -5.98 6.27 -16.86
CA TRP A 88 -5.19 7.00 -15.87
C TRP A 88 -4.56 8.27 -16.43
N ASP A 89 -5.10 8.83 -17.51
CA ASP A 89 -4.66 10.09 -18.14
C ASP A 89 -3.16 10.14 -18.49
N HIS A 90 -2.52 8.97 -18.70
CA HIS A 90 -1.07 8.82 -18.90
C HIS A 90 -0.21 9.35 -17.74
N GLU A 91 -0.74 9.35 -16.52
CA GLU A 91 -0.04 9.75 -15.28
C GLU A 91 0.52 8.54 -14.49
N ASP A 92 0.65 7.39 -15.15
CA ASP A 92 1.16 6.14 -14.58
C ASP A 92 2.65 6.17 -14.19
#